data_AF-A0A808FCN5-F1
#
_entry.id   AF-A0A808FCN5-F1
#
_cell.length_a   1.000
_cell.length_b   1.000
_cell.length_c   1.000
_cell.angle_alpha   90.00
_cell.angle_beta   90.00
_cell.angle_gamma   90.00
#
_symmetry.space_group_name_H-M   'P 1'
#
loop_
_entity.id
_entity.type
_entity.pdbx_description
1 polymer ?
#
loop_
_entity_poly.entity_id
_entity_poly.type
_entity_poly.pdbx_seq_one_letter_code
_entity_poly.pdbx_strand_id
1 'polypeptide(L)'
;MFESEPRKFNFEERQVQILKKASEYYKDDYVLQDRTLTGHITKLVRQKGETEGFITLDATVSDMDRKIRVSLMGDDYHLAVIAHDKGQMVKVQGDVHIKARTAELLMPKNFGVIWMEDLL
;
A
#
# COMPACT_ATOMS: atom_id res chain seq x y z
N MET A 1 45.26 -8.56 13.26
CA MET A 1 44.03 -9.03 13.94
C MET A 1 43.45 -7.85 14.68
N PHE A 2 42.21 -7.45 14.40
CA PHE A 2 41.51 -6.45 15.22
C PHE A 2 40.82 -7.19 16.37
N GLU A 3 41.49 -7.33 17.50
CA GLU A 3 40.83 -7.71 18.76
C GLU A 3 40.28 -6.43 19.39
N SER A 4 39.02 -6.11 19.12
CA SER A 4 38.30 -5.09 19.86
C SER A 4 37.36 -5.75 20.86
N GLU A 5 37.51 -5.44 22.14
CA GLU A 5 36.57 -5.91 23.18
C GLU A 5 35.13 -5.44 22.85
N PRO A 6 34.11 -6.30 23.06
CA PRO A 6 32.73 -5.96 22.77
C PRO A 6 32.25 -4.85 23.71
N ARG A 7 31.91 -3.69 23.14
CA ARG A 7 31.31 -2.58 23.88
C ARG A 7 29.86 -2.90 24.21
N LYS A 8 29.51 -2.82 25.49
CA LYS A 8 28.11 -2.84 25.93
C LYS A 8 27.50 -1.45 25.78
N PHE A 9 26.39 -1.39 25.07
CA PHE A 9 25.55 -0.22 24.97
C PHE A 9 24.24 -0.50 25.72
N ASN A 10 23.83 0.41 26.58
CA ASN A 10 22.54 0.36 27.26
C ASN A 10 21.67 1.47 26.70
N PHE A 11 20.42 1.14 26.40
CA PHE A 11 19.43 2.09 25.91
C PHE A 11 18.30 2.19 26.91
N GLU A 12 17.91 3.40 27.25
CA GLU A 12 16.70 3.66 28.02
C GLU A 12 15.47 3.39 27.15
N GLU A 13 14.34 3.02 27.77
CA GLU A 13 13.11 2.67 27.06
C GLU A 13 12.67 3.77 26.07
N ARG A 14 12.77 5.04 26.46
CA ARG A 14 12.46 6.18 25.59
C ARG A 14 13.35 6.21 24.33
N GLN A 15 14.64 5.89 24.47
CA GLN A 15 15.58 5.86 23.35
C GLN A 15 15.29 4.69 22.42
N VAL A 16 14.90 3.52 22.97
CA VAL A 16 14.46 2.37 22.18
C VAL A 16 13.25 2.72 21.32
N GLN A 17 12.27 3.44 21.86
CA GLN A 17 11.09 3.87 21.10
C GLN A 17 11.45 4.84 19.96
N ILE A 18 12.40 5.76 20.19
CA ILE A 18 12.88 6.69 19.15
C ILE A 18 13.64 5.93 18.05
N LEU A 19 14.55 5.03 18.43
CA LEU A 19 15.32 4.21 17.49
C LEU A 19 14.41 3.28 16.67
N LYS A 20 13.33 2.78 17.27
CA LYS A 20 12.33 1.98 16.57
C LYS A 20 11.62 2.80 15.49
N LYS A 21 11.12 3.99 15.81
CA LYS A 21 10.50 4.89 14.82
C LYS A 21 11.47 5.32 13.72
N ALA A 22 12.71 5.67 14.08
CA ALA A 22 13.74 6.01 13.10
C ALA A 22 14.03 4.80 12.20
N SER A 23 14.17 3.60 12.79
CA SER A 23 14.38 2.37 12.01
C SER A 23 13.19 2.04 11.12
N GLU A 24 11.95 2.22 11.56
CA GLU A 24 10.73 2.03 10.76
C GLU A 24 10.72 2.99 9.58
N TYR A 25 10.99 4.28 9.82
CA TYR A 25 11.11 5.29 8.77
C TYR A 25 12.22 4.96 7.76
N TYR A 26 13.43 4.64 8.22
CA TYR A 26 14.55 4.27 7.34
C TYR A 26 14.40 2.89 6.68
N LYS A 27 13.52 2.03 7.19
CA LYS A 27 13.16 0.74 6.57
C LYS A 27 12.03 0.87 5.56
N ASP A 28 11.52 2.08 5.34
CA ASP A 28 10.30 2.34 4.58
C ASP A 28 9.13 1.46 5.08
N ASP A 29 9.04 1.22 6.40
CA ASP A 29 8.00 0.42 7.04
C ASP A 29 7.15 1.33 7.94
N TYR A 30 6.10 1.90 7.36
CA TYR A 30 5.22 2.84 8.06
C TYR A 30 3.83 2.87 7.44
N VAL A 31 2.85 3.40 8.19
CA VAL A 31 1.46 3.49 7.75
C VAL A 31 1.08 4.96 7.51
N LEU A 32 0.56 5.25 6.32
CA LEU A 32 -0.09 6.51 5.99
C LEU A 32 -1.60 6.35 6.16
N GLN A 33 -2.17 7.06 7.13
CA GLN A 33 -3.58 6.90 7.47
C GLN A 33 -4.52 7.55 6.44
N ASP A 34 -5.65 6.88 6.19
CA ASP A 34 -6.83 7.35 5.46
C ASP A 34 -6.53 8.08 4.15
N ARG A 35 -5.68 7.48 3.31
CA ARG A 35 -5.31 8.04 2.01
C ARG A 35 -6.29 7.61 0.93
N THR A 36 -6.61 8.53 0.04
CA THR A 36 -7.25 8.23 -1.24
C THR A 36 -6.17 8.01 -2.28
N LEU A 37 -6.17 6.83 -2.88
CA LEU A 37 -5.27 6.44 -3.95
C LEU A 37 -6.00 6.51 -5.27
N THR A 38 -5.32 7.01 -6.29
CA THR A 38 -5.79 7.02 -7.68
C THR A 38 -4.72 6.40 -8.56
N GLY A 39 -5.11 5.51 -9.47
CA GLY A 39 -4.14 4.86 -10.34
C GLY A 39 -4.75 3.86 -11.31
N HIS A 40 -3.87 3.14 -12.01
CA HIS A 40 -4.26 2.09 -12.95
C HIS A 40 -4.06 0.71 -12.33
N ILE A 41 -4.99 -0.20 -12.63
CA ILE A 41 -4.84 -1.60 -12.24
C ILE A 41 -3.83 -2.25 -13.19
N THR A 42 -2.85 -2.96 -12.64
CA THR A 42 -1.81 -3.67 -13.42
C THR A 42 -1.85 -5.18 -13.23
N LYS A 43 -2.59 -5.67 -12.24
CA LYS A 43 -2.77 -7.10 -11.98
C LYS A 43 -4.08 -7.38 -11.27
N LEU A 44 -4.72 -8.50 -11.64
CA LEU A 44 -5.92 -9.06 -11.01
C LEU A 44 -5.63 -10.50 -10.58
N VAL A 45 -5.98 -10.87 -9.35
CA VAL A 45 -5.86 -12.23 -8.82
C VAL A 45 -7.08 -12.58 -7.98
N ARG A 46 -7.88 -13.56 -8.41
CA ARG A 46 -8.93 -14.18 -7.59
C ARG A 46 -8.78 -15.70 -7.66
N GLN A 47 -8.72 -16.35 -6.50
CA GLN A 47 -8.66 -17.81 -6.45
C GLN A 47 -10.03 -18.41 -6.76
N LYS A 48 -10.04 -19.63 -7.30
CA LYS A 48 -11.30 -20.31 -7.66
C LYS A 48 -12.12 -20.61 -6.40
N GLY A 49 -13.36 -20.14 -6.36
CA GLY A 49 -14.26 -20.33 -5.23
C GLY A 49 -14.22 -19.21 -4.20
N GLU A 50 -13.30 -18.24 -4.33
CA GLU A 50 -13.21 -17.09 -3.44
C GLU A 50 -14.07 -15.92 -3.93
N THR A 51 -14.70 -15.23 -2.98
CA THR A 51 -15.43 -13.97 -3.23
C THR A 51 -14.51 -12.75 -3.12
N GLU A 52 -13.40 -12.90 -2.40
CA GLU A 52 -12.33 -11.92 -2.30
C GLU A 52 -11.37 -12.06 -3.49
N GLY A 53 -10.88 -10.94 -3.99
CA GLY A 53 -9.81 -10.91 -4.97
C GLY A 53 -8.87 -9.73 -4.72
N PHE A 54 -7.64 -9.87 -5.20
CA PHE A 54 -6.60 -8.85 -5.06
C PHE A 54 -6.35 -8.16 -6.38
N ILE A 55 -6.23 -6.84 -6.30
CA ILE A 55 -5.72 -6.01 -7.40
C ILE A 55 -4.33 -5.47 -7.05
N THR A 56 -3.53 -5.21 -8.07
CA THR A 56 -2.33 -4.35 -7.94
C THR A 56 -2.62 -3.04 -8.63
N LEU A 57 -2.52 -1.95 -7.87
CA LEU A 57 -2.70 -0.59 -8.33
C LEU A 57 -1.33 0.06 -8.47
N ASP A 58 -1.01 0.57 -9.66
CA ASP A 58 0.13 1.46 -9.87
C ASP A 58 -0.36 2.89 -9.60
N ALA A 59 0.11 3.48 -8.51
CA ALA A 59 -0.27 4.83 -8.06
C ALA A 59 0.91 5.54 -7.38
N THR A 60 0.86 6.87 -7.38
CA THR A 60 1.86 7.72 -6.72
C THR A 60 1.48 7.95 -5.25
N VAL A 61 2.39 7.64 -4.33
CA VAL A 61 2.23 7.89 -2.89
C VAL A 61 3.49 8.55 -2.35
N SER A 62 3.34 9.74 -1.76
CA SER A 62 4.46 10.56 -1.26
C SER A 62 5.51 10.81 -2.34
N ASP A 63 5.06 11.26 -3.52
CA ASP A 63 5.89 11.58 -4.70
C ASP A 63 6.71 10.40 -5.26
N MET A 64 6.35 9.17 -4.89
CA MET A 64 6.97 7.95 -5.39
C MET A 64 5.92 7.03 -6.01
N ASP A 65 6.20 6.54 -7.21
CA ASP A 65 5.35 5.52 -7.83
C ASP A 65 5.52 4.19 -7.11
N ARG A 66 4.39 3.59 -6.72
CA ARG A 66 4.34 2.36 -5.96
C ARG A 66 3.30 1.40 -6.51
N LYS A 67 3.63 0.12 -6.43
CA LYS A 67 2.69 -0.98 -6.64
C LYS A 67 2.01 -1.29 -5.32
N ILE A 68 0.72 -1.00 -5.25
CA ILE A 68 -0.09 -1.16 -4.05
C ILE A 68 -1.02 -2.35 -4.23
N ARG A 69 -0.92 -3.33 -3.34
CA ARG A 69 -1.87 -4.44 -3.28
C ARG A 69 -3.13 -3.99 -2.55
N VAL A 70 -4.30 -4.28 -3.13
CA VAL A 70 -5.60 -3.95 -2.53
C VAL A 70 -6.48 -5.20 -2.58
N SER A 71 -7.11 -5.54 -1.47
CA SER A 71 -8.16 -6.57 -1.44
C SER A 71 -9.51 -5.93 -1.76
N LEU A 72 -10.29 -6.55 -2.63
CA LEU A 72 -11.66 -6.13 -2.96
C LEU A 72 -12.58 -7.35 -2.90
N MET A 73 -13.82 -7.13 -2.46
CA MET A 73 -14.84 -8.17 -2.36
C MET A 73 -16.01 -7.87 -3.31
N GLY A 74 -16.73 -8.92 -3.70
CA GLY A 74 -18.02 -8.78 -4.40
C GLY A 74 -17.97 -7.88 -5.63
N ASP A 75 -18.83 -6.86 -5.63
CA ASP A 75 -19.05 -5.92 -6.74
C ASP A 75 -17.83 -5.02 -7.00
N ASP A 76 -17.10 -4.61 -5.97
CA ASP A 76 -15.91 -3.77 -6.15
C ASP A 76 -14.83 -4.49 -6.96
N TYR A 77 -14.62 -5.78 -6.69
CA TYR A 77 -13.68 -6.56 -7.50
C TYR A 77 -14.18 -6.73 -8.93
N HIS A 78 -15.48 -6.95 -9.12
CA HIS A 78 -16.05 -7.06 -10.47
C HIS A 78 -15.88 -5.76 -11.25
N LEU A 79 -16.12 -4.61 -10.61
CA LEU A 79 -15.88 -3.29 -11.17
C LEU A 79 -14.40 -3.08 -11.50
N ALA A 80 -13.49 -3.55 -10.65
CA ALA A 80 -12.05 -3.50 -10.89
C ALA A 80 -11.62 -4.29 -12.14
N VAL A 81 -12.22 -5.46 -12.38
CA VAL A 81 -12.00 -6.23 -13.61
C VAL A 81 -12.41 -5.44 -14.85
N ILE A 82 -13.62 -4.86 -14.83
CA ILE A 82 -14.13 -4.05 -15.95
C ILE A 82 -13.24 -2.82 -16.19
N ALA A 83 -12.83 -2.13 -15.12
CA ALA A 83 -11.98 -0.96 -15.21
C ALA A 83 -10.60 -1.28 -15.80
N HIS A 84 -10.00 -2.40 -15.37
CA HIS A 84 -8.74 -2.91 -15.90
C HIS A 84 -8.85 -3.21 -17.40
N ASP A 85 -9.87 -3.95 -17.82
CA ASP A 85 -10.07 -4.32 -19.23
C ASP A 85 -10.29 -3.11 -20.13
N LYS A 86 -10.86 -2.03 -19.59
CA LYS A 86 -11.07 -0.75 -20.27
C LYS A 86 -9.91 0.24 -20.12
N GLY A 87 -8.86 -0.10 -19.37
CA GLY A 87 -7.74 0.82 -19.08
C GLY A 87 -8.12 2.07 -18.28
N GLN A 88 -9.21 2.02 -17.51
CA GLN A 88 -9.71 3.17 -16.75
C GLN A 88 -8.91 3.40 -15.46
N MET A 89 -8.84 4.66 -15.01
CA MET A 89 -8.36 4.97 -13.67
C MET A 89 -9.40 4.58 -12.62
N VAL A 90 -8.91 4.16 -11.47
CA VAL A 90 -9.74 3.86 -10.30
C VAL A 90 -9.30 4.69 -9.11
N LYS A 91 -10.21 4.86 -8.15
CA LYS A 91 -9.95 5.41 -6.83
C LYS A 91 -10.27 4.39 -5.75
N VAL A 92 -9.54 4.43 -4.65
CA VAL A 92 -9.83 3.64 -3.45
C VAL A 92 -9.23 4.33 -2.23
N GLN A 93 -9.87 4.21 -1.07
CA GLN A 93 -9.45 4.84 0.17
C GLN A 93 -9.10 3.81 1.23
N GLY A 94 -8.11 4.10 2.08
CA GLY A 94 -7.73 3.26 3.21
C GLY A 94 -6.38 3.65 3.81
N ASP A 95 -5.87 2.83 4.71
CA ASP A 95 -4.56 3.03 5.32
C ASP A 95 -3.48 2.38 4.44
N VAL A 96 -2.46 3.14 4.02
CA VAL A 96 -1.41 2.63 3.15
C VAL A 96 -0.23 2.18 4.00
N HIS A 97 -0.03 0.87 4.10
CA HIS A 97 1.17 0.31 4.70
C HIS A 97 2.28 0.28 3.66
N ILE A 98 3.24 1.19 3.81
CA ILE A 98 4.47 1.23 3.03
C ILE A 98 5.44 0.20 3.60
N LYS A 99 6.02 -0.63 2.73
CA LYS A 99 7.18 -1.49 3.00
C LYS A 99 8.26 -1.16 1.97
N ALA A 100 9.50 -1.54 2.23
CA ALA A 100 10.68 -1.27 1.38
C ALA A 100 10.52 -1.46 -0.14
N ARG A 101 9.68 -2.40 -0.61
CA ARG A 101 9.49 -2.67 -2.05
C ARG A 101 8.03 -2.76 -2.50
N THR A 102 7.11 -2.70 -1.56
CA THR A 102 5.70 -3.02 -1.78
C THR A 102 4.85 -2.11 -0.92
N ALA A 103 3.66 -1.75 -1.37
CA ALA A 103 2.67 -1.15 -0.51
C ALA A 103 1.42 -2.03 -0.45
N GLU A 104 0.68 -1.92 0.64
CA GLU A 104 -0.59 -2.61 0.84
C GLU A 104 -1.62 -1.61 1.36
N LEU A 105 -2.81 -1.62 0.76
CA LEU A 105 -3.92 -0.84 1.26
C LEU A 105 -4.72 -1.67 2.26
N LEU A 106 -4.70 -1.23 3.50
CA LEU A 106 -5.45 -1.81 4.61
C LEU A 106 -6.83 -1.16 4.70
N MET A 107 -7.83 -1.97 5.06
CA MET A 107 -9.22 -1.54 5.23
C MET A 107 -9.75 -0.73 4.03
N PRO A 108 -9.67 -1.28 2.81
CA PRO A 108 -10.10 -0.59 1.61
C PRO A 108 -11.60 -0.25 1.66
N LYS A 109 -11.92 0.98 1.28
CA LYS A 109 -13.28 1.52 1.20
C LYS A 109 -13.40 2.48 0.02
N ASN A 110 -14.64 2.81 -0.35
CA ASN A 110 -14.94 3.80 -1.39
C ASN A 110 -14.25 3.50 -2.74
N PHE A 111 -14.18 2.23 -3.13
CA PHE A 111 -13.66 1.85 -4.44
C PHE A 111 -14.57 2.40 -5.55
N GLY A 112 -13.97 2.88 -6.64
CA GLY A 112 -14.74 3.35 -7.78
C GLY A 112 -13.89 3.63 -9.01
N VAL A 113 -14.54 3.72 -10.15
CA VAL A 113 -13.92 4.13 -11.42
C VAL A 113 -13.98 5.65 -11.51
N ILE A 114 -12.90 6.27 -12.01
CA ILE A 114 -12.86 7.69 -12.35
C ILE A 114 -13.25 7.80 -13.82
N TRP A 115 -14.35 8.49 -14.10
CA TRP A 115 -14.81 8.73 -15.47
C TRP A 115 -14.19 10.02 -16.01
N MET A 116 -14.04 10.15 -17.33
CA MET A 116 -13.52 11.41 -17.92
C MET A 116 -14.37 12.63 -17.56
N GLU A 117 -15.65 12.42 -17.29
CA GLU A 117 -16.58 13.46 -16.84
C GLU A 117 -16.27 13.97 -15.42
N ASP A 118 -15.60 13.17 -14.59
CA ASP A 118 -15.20 13.54 -13.22
C ASP A 118 -13.93 14.43 -13.18
N LEU A 119 -13.26 14.61 -14.33
CA LEU A 119 -12.02 15.37 -14.49
C LEU A 119 -12.22 16.73 -15.19
N LEU A 120 -13.47 17.08 -15.55
CA LEU A 120 -13.86 18.31 -16.26
C LEU A 120 -14.53 19.33 -15.33
#